data_AF-A0A3Q0DLY5-F1
#
_entry.id   AF-A0A3Q0DLY5-F1
#
_cell.length_a   1.000
_cell.length_b   1.000
_cell.length_c   1.000
_cell.angle_alpha   90.00
_cell.angle_beta   90.00
_cell.angle_gamma   90.00
#
_symmetry.space_group_name_H-M   'P 1'
#
loop_
_entity.id
_entity.type
_entity.pdbx_description
1 polymer ?
#
loop_
_entity_poly.entity_id
_entity_poly.type
_entity_poly.pdbx_seq_one_letter_code
_entity_poly.pdbx_strand_id
1 'polypeptide(L)'
;MNVIDVVAIFPYFITLGTELAEQQPGGGGGQNGQQAMSLAILRVIRLVRVFRIFKLSRHSKGLQILGKTLQASMRELGLLIFFLFIGVILFSSAVYFAEADSPGTHFSSIPDAFWWAVVTMTTVGYGDMYPMTVGESLGIVDATQMINTV
;
A
#
# COMPACT_ATOMS: atom_id res chain seq x y z
N MET A 1 9.91 -10.25 -25.25
CA MET A 1 10.00 -10.72 -23.85
C MET A 1 9.14 -9.83 -22.99
N ASN A 2 8.33 -10.40 -22.10
CA ASN A 2 7.38 -9.61 -21.30
C ASN A 2 8.15 -8.88 -20.18
N VAL A 3 7.78 -7.64 -19.85
CA VAL A 3 8.41 -6.84 -18.75
C VAL A 3 8.52 -7.63 -17.44
N ILE A 4 7.56 -8.52 -17.19
CA ILE A 4 7.51 -9.43 -16.04
C ILE A 4 8.75 -10.33 -15.94
N ASP A 5 9.30 -10.77 -17.08
CA ASP A 5 10.50 -11.63 -17.14
C ASP A 5 11.75 -10.85 -16.72
N VAL A 6 11.86 -9.60 -17.21
CA VAL A 6 12.95 -8.67 -16.89
C VAL A 6 12.93 -8.32 -15.40
N VAL A 7 11.76 -7.98 -14.86
CA VAL A 7 11.60 -7.64 -13.44
C VAL A 7 11.93 -8.82 -12.51
N ALA A 8 11.62 -10.06 -12.92
CA ALA A 8 11.90 -11.25 -12.11
C ALA A 8 13.41 -11.58 -12.02
N ILE A 9 14.16 -11.38 -13.10
CA ILE A 9 15.62 -11.65 -13.14
C ILE A 9 16.45 -10.46 -12.62
N PHE A 10 15.92 -9.24 -12.68
CA PHE A 10 16.60 -8.00 -12.26
C PHE A 10 17.29 -8.06 -10.89
N PRO A 11 16.65 -8.51 -9.79
CA PRO A 11 17.31 -8.59 -8.49
C PRO A 11 18.49 -9.57 -8.45
N TYR A 12 18.56 -10.57 -9.34
CA TYR A 12 19.74 -11.44 -9.45
C TYR A 12 20.93 -10.67 -10.02
N PHE A 13 20.72 -9.93 -11.11
CA PHE A 13 21.77 -9.14 -11.76
C PHE A 13 22.31 -8.03 -10.87
N ILE A 14 21.44 -7.37 -10.10
CA ILE A 14 21.88 -6.36 -9.12
C ILE A 14 22.69 -6.98 -8.00
N THR A 15 22.27 -8.15 -7.45
CA THR A 15 23.05 -8.86 -6.42
C THR A 15 24.44 -9.25 -6.95
N LEU A 16 24.50 -9.80 -8.17
CA LEU A 16 25.74 -10.22 -8.80
C LEU A 16 26.67 -9.02 -9.07
N GLY A 17 26.12 -7.88 -9.51
CA GLY A 17 26.88 -6.65 -9.72
C GLY A 17 27.46 -6.09 -8.42
N THR A 18 26.71 -6.12 -7.32
CA THR A 18 27.22 -5.69 -6.01
C THR A 18 28.29 -6.63 -5.46
N GLU A 19 28.14 -7.95 -5.63
CA GLU A 19 29.13 -8.94 -5.20
C GLU A 19 30.43 -8.87 -6.02
N LEU A 20 30.33 -8.63 -7.34
CA LEU A 20 31.50 -8.43 -8.20
C LEU A 20 32.21 -7.09 -7.93
N ALA A 21 31.47 -6.04 -7.60
CA ALA A 21 32.04 -4.76 -7.17
C ALA A 21 32.75 -4.87 -5.83
N GLU A 22 32.27 -5.73 -4.91
CA GLU A 22 32.95 -6.03 -3.65
C GLU A 22 34.24 -6.86 -3.84
N GLN A 23 34.36 -7.66 -4.91
CA GLN A 23 35.57 -8.45 -5.21
C GLN A 23 36.72 -7.64 -5.82
N GLN A 24 36.52 -6.36 -6.17
CA GLN A 24 37.57 -5.52 -6.71
C GLN A 24 38.31 -4.77 -5.58
N PRO A 25 39.58 -5.07 -5.29
CA PRO A 25 40.29 -4.57 -4.10
C PRO A 25 40.78 -3.10 -4.23
N GLY A 26 40.03 -2.20 -4.89
CA GLY A 26 40.58 -0.90 -5.29
C GLY A 26 39.61 0.27 -5.52
N GLY A 27 38.34 0.21 -5.09
CA GLY A 27 37.39 1.33 -5.23
C GLY A 27 37.15 2.07 -3.91
N GLY A 28 38.01 3.03 -3.56
CA GLY A 28 37.95 3.76 -2.29
C GLY A 28 36.75 4.72 -2.15
N GLY A 29 36.20 4.79 -0.93
CA GLY A 29 35.36 5.89 -0.45
C GLY A 29 34.52 5.60 0.79
N GLY A 30 35.01 5.95 2.00
CA GLY A 30 34.19 6.28 3.18
C GLY A 30 33.75 5.15 4.13
N GLN A 31 34.60 4.83 5.12
CA GLN A 31 34.52 3.66 6.03
C GLN A 31 33.36 3.58 7.05
N ASN A 32 32.27 4.36 6.98
CA ASN A 32 31.11 4.17 7.88
C ASN A 32 29.75 4.43 7.20
N GLY A 33 29.66 5.38 6.27
CA GLY A 33 28.43 5.65 5.51
C GLY A 33 28.16 4.66 4.37
N GLN A 34 29.23 4.12 3.75
CA GLN A 34 29.12 3.18 2.63
C GLN A 34 28.58 1.81 3.07
N GLN A 35 28.91 1.37 4.30
CA GLN A 35 28.42 0.11 4.87
C GLN A 35 26.93 0.19 5.24
N ALA A 36 26.46 1.31 5.78
CA ALA A 36 25.03 1.51 6.03
C ALA A 36 24.23 1.55 4.72
N MET A 37 24.78 2.20 3.69
CA MET A 37 24.17 2.27 2.37
C MET A 37 24.14 0.88 1.69
N SER A 38 25.22 0.09 1.77
CA SER A 38 25.24 -1.28 1.24
C SER A 38 24.27 -2.21 1.97
N LEU A 39 24.17 -2.12 3.31
CA LEU A 39 23.18 -2.89 4.09
C LEU A 39 21.73 -2.49 3.76
N ALA A 40 21.44 -1.20 3.56
CA ALA A 40 20.13 -0.73 3.12
C ALA A 40 19.79 -1.23 1.71
N ILE A 41 20.74 -1.15 0.78
CA ILE A 41 20.59 -1.65 -0.60
C ILE A 41 20.35 -3.17 -0.59
N LEU A 42 21.07 -3.94 0.22
CA LEU A 42 20.87 -5.38 0.36
C LEU A 42 19.47 -5.72 0.91
N ARG A 43 18.93 -4.92 1.84
CA ARG A 43 17.54 -5.07 2.33
C ARG A 43 16.52 -4.79 1.22
N VAL A 44 16.72 -3.72 0.46
CA VAL A 44 15.86 -3.38 -0.69
C VAL A 44 15.92 -4.48 -1.75
N ILE A 45 17.11 -5.00 -2.09
CA ILE A 45 17.26 -6.11 -3.04
C ILE A 45 16.50 -7.36 -2.56
N ARG A 46 16.52 -7.65 -1.25
CA ARG A 46 15.71 -8.76 -0.69
C ARG A 46 14.21 -8.54 -0.87
N LEU A 47 13.71 -7.32 -0.69
CA LEU A 47 12.30 -6.97 -0.97
C LEU A 47 11.98 -7.11 -2.47
N VAL A 48 12.89 -6.68 -3.36
CA VAL A 48 12.70 -6.80 -4.82
C VAL A 48 12.61 -8.26 -5.26
N ARG A 49 13.19 -9.22 -4.53
CA ARG A 49 13.02 -10.65 -4.84
C ARG A 49 11.57 -11.12 -4.69
N VAL A 50 10.72 -10.44 -3.92
CA VAL A 50 9.29 -10.76 -3.83
C VAL A 50 8.61 -10.64 -5.20
N PHE A 51 9.07 -9.74 -6.07
CA PHE A 51 8.54 -9.61 -7.44
C PHE A 51 8.77 -10.86 -8.30
N ARG A 52 9.66 -11.78 -7.90
CA ARG A 52 9.79 -13.09 -8.58
C ARG A 52 8.52 -13.91 -8.48
N ILE A 53 7.64 -13.65 -7.50
CA ILE A 53 6.31 -14.27 -7.43
C ILE A 53 5.48 -13.97 -8.68
N PHE A 54 5.69 -12.82 -9.34
CA PHE A 54 5.03 -12.50 -10.60
C PHE A 54 5.47 -13.43 -11.75
N LYS A 55 6.57 -14.18 -11.63
CA LYS A 55 6.92 -15.26 -12.59
C LYS A 55 5.85 -16.36 -12.62
N LEU A 56 5.14 -16.59 -11.50
CA LEU A 56 4.00 -17.51 -11.43
C LEU A 56 2.85 -17.06 -12.34
N SER A 57 2.72 -15.76 -12.64
CA SER A 57 1.71 -15.27 -13.59
C SER A 57 1.90 -15.82 -15.00
N ARG A 58 3.13 -16.16 -15.41
CA ARG A 58 3.38 -16.79 -16.71
C ARG A 58 3.02 -18.28 -16.72
N HIS A 59 3.15 -18.96 -15.58
CA HIS A 59 2.89 -20.39 -15.48
C HIS A 59 1.44 -20.72 -15.09
N SER A 60 0.73 -19.78 -14.46
CA SER A 60 -0.68 -19.92 -14.13
C SER A 60 -1.56 -19.21 -15.16
N LYS A 61 -2.31 -20.00 -15.93
CA LYS A 61 -3.35 -19.46 -16.83
C LYS A 61 -4.40 -18.64 -16.07
N GLY A 62 -4.70 -19.00 -14.81
CA GLY A 62 -5.66 -18.29 -13.97
C GLY A 62 -5.25 -16.83 -13.69
N LEU A 63 -3.97 -16.59 -13.39
CA LEU A 63 -3.48 -15.24 -13.09
C LEU A 63 -3.40 -14.36 -14.36
N GLN A 64 -3.20 -14.98 -15.54
CA GLN A 64 -3.28 -14.27 -16.83
C GLN A 64 -4.70 -13.86 -17.16
N ILE A 65 -5.67 -14.75 -16.93
CA ILE A 65 -7.09 -14.47 -17.13
C ILE A 65 -7.52 -13.33 -16.21
N LEU A 66 -7.16 -13.38 -14.92
CA LEU A 66 -7.44 -12.30 -13.96
C LEU A 66 -6.85 -10.97 -14.44
N GLY A 67 -5.58 -10.97 -14.88
CA GLY A 67 -4.94 -9.77 -15.42
C GLY A 67 -5.66 -9.21 -16.65
N LYS A 68 -6.13 -10.07 -17.56
CA LYS A 68 -6.90 -9.64 -18.74
C LYS A 68 -8.28 -9.11 -18.39
N THR A 69 -8.96 -9.73 -17.43
CA THR A 69 -10.25 -9.25 -16.92
C THR A 69 -10.09 -7.90 -16.24
N LEU A 70 -9.07 -7.74 -15.39
CA LEU A 70 -8.73 -6.46 -14.79
C LEU A 70 -8.42 -5.42 -15.86
N GLN A 71 -7.61 -5.76 -16.87
CA GLN A 71 -7.29 -4.84 -17.98
C GLN A 71 -8.55 -4.38 -18.73
N ALA A 72 -9.48 -5.30 -19.00
CA ALA A 72 -10.75 -4.98 -19.65
C ALA A 72 -11.61 -4.03 -18.78
N SER A 73 -11.62 -4.24 -17.47
CA SER A 73 -12.36 -3.43 -16.51
C SER A 73 -11.56 -2.26 -15.91
N MET A 74 -10.37 -1.91 -16.44
CA MET A 74 -9.53 -0.83 -15.88
C MET A 74 -10.25 0.52 -15.80
N ARG A 75 -11.11 0.80 -16.79
CA ARG A 75 -11.89 2.04 -16.81
C ARG A 75 -12.90 2.08 -15.67
N GLU A 76 -13.58 0.97 -15.41
CA GLU A 76 -14.56 0.84 -14.32
C GLU A 76 -13.86 0.84 -12.96
N LEU A 77 -12.77 0.10 -12.83
CA LEU A 77 -11.94 0.06 -11.63
C LEU A 77 -11.35 1.45 -11.30
N GLY A 78 -10.91 2.19 -12.32
CA GLY A 78 -10.40 3.56 -12.14
C GLY A 78 -11.47 4.51 -11.61
N LEU A 79 -12.70 4.44 -12.14
CA LEU A 79 -13.83 5.22 -11.63
C LEU A 79 -14.21 4.82 -10.21
N LEU A 80 -14.20 3.52 -9.89
CA LEU A 80 -14.43 3.02 -8.53
C LEU A 80 -13.40 3.59 -7.55
N ILE A 81 -12.10 3.49 -7.87
CA ILE A 81 -11.01 4.03 -7.04
C ILE A 81 -11.14 5.55 -6.90
N PHE A 82 -11.56 6.26 -7.94
CA PHE A 82 -11.78 7.70 -7.89
C PHE A 82 -12.91 8.07 -6.92
N PHE A 83 -14.06 7.40 -6.99
CA PHE A 83 -15.15 7.61 -6.04
C PHE A 83 -14.76 7.21 -4.62
N LEU A 84 -14.03 6.11 -4.45
CA LEU A 84 -13.50 5.69 -3.16
C LEU A 84 -12.58 6.76 -2.58
N PHE A 85 -11.70 7.36 -3.39
CA PHE A 85 -10.78 8.39 -2.94
C PHE A 85 -11.49 9.68 -2.51
N ILE A 86 -12.49 10.12 -3.28
CA ILE A 86 -13.35 11.25 -2.90
C ILE A 86 -14.08 10.93 -1.60
N GLY A 87 -14.63 9.72 -1.48
CA GLY A 87 -15.28 9.23 -0.28
C GLY A 87 -14.36 9.30 0.93
N VAL A 88 -13.16 8.74 0.83
CA VAL A 88 -12.15 8.79 1.91
C VAL A 88 -11.88 10.23 2.33
N ILE A 89 -11.63 11.15 1.40
CA ILE A 89 -11.37 12.56 1.76
C ILE A 89 -12.56 13.19 2.49
N LEU A 90 -13.78 13.00 1.99
CA LEU A 90 -14.99 13.58 2.58
C LEU A 90 -15.27 13.01 3.97
N PHE A 91 -15.27 11.69 4.12
CA PHE A 91 -15.55 11.04 5.41
C PHE A 91 -14.45 11.26 6.43
N SER A 92 -13.18 11.29 6.02
CA SER A 92 -12.07 11.62 6.91
C SER A 92 -12.10 13.08 7.36
N SER A 93 -12.52 14.01 6.50
CA SER A 93 -12.70 15.41 6.89
C SER A 93 -13.89 15.55 7.85
N ALA A 94 -15.01 14.90 7.55
CA ALA A 94 -16.20 14.94 8.39
C ALA A 94 -15.93 14.38 9.79
N VAL A 95 -15.28 13.21 9.90
CA VAL A 95 -14.97 12.61 11.20
C VAL A 95 -13.94 13.44 11.97
N TYR A 96 -12.95 14.02 11.28
CA TYR A 96 -11.97 14.90 11.92
C TYR A 96 -12.64 16.12 12.55
N PHE A 97 -13.54 16.80 11.84
CA PHE A 97 -14.26 17.95 12.40
C PHE A 97 -15.25 17.55 13.51
N ALA A 98 -15.94 16.42 13.36
CA ALA A 98 -16.86 15.90 14.38
C ALA A 98 -16.16 15.48 15.68
N GLU A 99 -14.88 15.12 15.60
CA GLU A 99 -14.05 14.65 16.72
C GLU A 99 -13.03 15.69 17.20
N ALA A 100 -12.88 16.82 16.50
CA ALA A 100 -11.84 17.81 16.76
C ALA A 100 -11.87 18.36 18.20
N ASP A 101 -13.07 18.48 18.77
CA ASP A 101 -13.29 19.01 20.11
C ASP A 101 -13.31 17.92 21.21
N SER A 102 -13.07 16.65 20.86
CA SER A 102 -13.16 15.52 21.79
C SER A 102 -11.79 15.16 22.42
N PRO A 103 -11.64 15.30 23.75
CA PRO A 103 -10.39 14.93 24.41
C PRO A 103 -10.19 13.41 24.39
N GLY A 104 -9.08 12.97 23.79
CA GLY A 104 -8.73 11.54 23.66
C GLY A 104 -9.05 10.91 22.30
N THR A 105 -9.41 11.71 21.29
CA THR A 105 -9.67 11.19 19.94
C THR A 105 -8.41 10.63 19.27
N HIS A 106 -8.58 9.54 18.50
CA HIS A 106 -7.53 8.97 17.66
C HIS A 106 -7.33 9.77 16.34
N PHE A 107 -8.23 10.71 16.04
CA PHE A 107 -8.22 11.52 14.82
C PHE A 107 -7.41 12.81 15.03
N SER A 108 -6.08 12.68 15.17
CA SER A 108 -5.20 13.83 15.37
C SER A 108 -5.02 14.70 14.12
N SER A 109 -5.16 14.11 12.93
CA SER A 109 -5.06 14.82 11.65
C SER A 109 -5.94 14.18 10.58
N ILE A 110 -6.27 14.93 9.53
CA ILE A 110 -7.05 14.42 8.38
C ILE A 110 -6.37 13.19 7.73
N PRO A 111 -5.03 13.17 7.53
CA PRO A 111 -4.34 11.97 7.04
C PRO A 111 -4.48 10.75 7.97
N ASP A 112 -4.52 10.92 9.29
CA ASP A 112 -4.72 9.80 10.22
C ASP A 112 -6.14 9.22 10.07
N ALA A 113 -7.13 10.09 9.83
CA ALA A 113 -8.50 9.68 9.54
C ALA A 113 -8.66 8.94 8.19
N PHE A 114 -7.69 9.01 7.28
CA PHE A 114 -7.72 8.22 6.03
C PHE A 114 -7.67 6.73 6.30
N TRP A 115 -6.88 6.29 7.29
CA TRP A 115 -6.78 4.87 7.63
C TRP A 115 -8.14 4.31 8.01
N TRP A 116 -8.83 4.98 8.94
CA TRP A 116 -10.17 4.60 9.35
C TRP A 116 -11.18 4.63 8.19
N ALA A 117 -11.16 5.67 7.35
CA ALA A 117 -12.11 5.79 6.24
C ALA A 117 -11.88 4.71 5.17
N VAL A 118 -10.62 4.35 4.87
CA VAL A 118 -10.30 3.27 3.94
C VAL A 118 -10.77 1.92 4.49
N VAL A 119 -10.42 1.59 5.74
CA VAL A 119 -10.80 0.33 6.40
C VAL A 119 -12.32 0.19 6.52
N THR A 120 -13.03 1.30 6.75
CA THR A 120 -14.49 1.37 6.82
C THR A 120 -15.15 1.21 5.44
N MET A 121 -14.72 1.96 4.43
CA MET A 121 -15.30 1.87 3.08
C MET A 121 -15.01 0.53 2.38
N THR A 122 -13.93 -0.14 2.78
CA THR A 122 -13.57 -1.46 2.27
C THR A 122 -14.15 -2.60 3.11
N THR A 123 -15.07 -2.31 4.04
CA THR A 123 -15.76 -3.27 4.93
C THR A 123 -14.83 -4.17 5.75
N VAL A 124 -13.57 -3.76 5.96
CA VAL A 124 -12.61 -4.54 6.76
C VAL A 124 -12.88 -4.36 8.25
N GLY A 125 -13.13 -3.12 8.69
CA GLY A 125 -13.61 -2.82 10.03
C GLY A 125 -12.75 -3.37 11.17
N TYR A 126 -11.43 -3.10 11.19
CA TYR A 126 -10.54 -3.58 12.25
C TYR A 126 -10.95 -3.18 13.67
N GLY A 127 -11.64 -2.03 13.83
CA GLY A 127 -12.11 -1.52 15.13
C GLY A 127 -11.01 -0.89 15.98
N ASP A 128 -9.84 -0.63 15.42
CA ASP A 128 -8.70 0.05 16.04
C ASP A 128 -8.92 1.56 16.18
N MET A 129 -9.68 2.16 15.26
CA MET A 129 -10.10 3.56 15.30
C MET A 129 -11.61 3.65 15.06
N TYR A 130 -12.30 4.49 15.81
CA TYR A 130 -13.73 4.78 15.62
C TYR A 130 -14.09 6.12 16.26
N PRO A 131 -15.06 6.87 15.72
CA PRO A 131 -15.56 8.09 16.36
C PRO A 131 -16.24 7.76 17.70
N MET A 132 -15.92 8.55 18.73
CA MET A 132 -16.39 8.44 20.10
C MET A 132 -17.36 9.55 20.53
N THR A 133 -17.51 10.65 19.78
CA THR A 133 -18.62 11.61 20.05
C THR A 133 -19.96 10.90 19.92
N VAL A 134 -21.05 11.43 20.51
CA VAL A 134 -22.37 10.74 20.55
C VAL A 134 -23.42 11.46 19.68
N GLY A 135 -23.14 12.70 19.24
CA GLY A 135 -24.10 13.54 18.51
C GLY A 135 -24.03 13.44 16.98
N GLU A 136 -22.83 13.55 16.39
CA GLU A 136 -22.61 13.47 14.92
C GLU A 136 -22.12 12.10 14.45
N SER A 137 -21.55 11.33 15.36
CA SER A 137 -21.13 9.94 15.15
C SER A 137 -22.29 9.01 14.82
N LEU A 138 -23.51 9.24 15.32
CA LEU A 138 -24.65 8.35 15.04
C LEU A 138 -24.89 8.21 13.53
N GLY A 139 -24.80 9.30 12.76
CA GLY A 139 -24.93 9.24 11.29
C GLY A 139 -23.74 8.57 10.60
N ILE A 140 -22.52 8.81 11.10
CA ILE A 140 -21.28 8.24 10.54
C ILE A 140 -21.16 6.74 10.86
N VAL A 141 -21.55 6.34 12.07
CA VAL A 141 -21.55 4.98 12.57
C VAL A 141 -22.68 4.18 11.93
N ASP A 142 -23.89 4.74 11.76
CA ASP A 142 -24.97 4.07 11.02
C ASP A 142 -24.60 3.85 9.54
N ALA A 143 -23.94 4.81 8.89
CA ALA A 143 -23.43 4.63 7.53
C ALA A 143 -22.36 3.53 7.46
N THR A 144 -21.49 3.45 8.47
CA THR A 144 -20.46 2.41 8.62
C THR A 144 -21.07 1.03 8.85
N GLN A 145 -22.13 0.93 9.66
CA GLN A 145 -22.86 -0.33 9.92
C GLN A 145 -23.68 -0.77 8.71
N MET A 146 -24.29 0.15 7.94
CA MET A 146 -24.96 -0.17 6.68
C MET A 146 -24.00 -0.77 5.65
N ILE A 147 -22.77 -0.25 5.54
CA ILE A 147 -21.77 -0.75 4.60
C ILE A 147 -21.27 -2.15 4.97
N ASN A 148 -21.14 -2.46 6.27
CA ASN A 148 -20.72 -3.79 6.75
C ASN A 148 -21.82 -4.86 6.73
N THR A 149 -23.09 -4.50 6.46
CA THR A 149 -24.24 -5.43 6.50
C THR A 149 -24.66 -5.93 5.10
N VAL A 150 -23.97 -5.52 4.03
CA VAL A 150 -24.18 -6.00 2.65
C VAL A 150 -23.16 -7.07 2.28
#